data_AF-A0A3D1S728-F1
#
_entry.id   AF-A0A3D1S728-F1
#
_cell.length_a   1.000
_cell.length_b   1.000
_cell.length_c   1.000
_cell.angle_alpha   90.00
_cell.angle_beta   90.00
_cell.angle_gamma   90.00
#
_symmetry.space_group_name_H-M   'P 1'
#
loop_
_entity.id
_entity.type
_entity.pdbx_description
1 polymer ?
#
loop_
_entity_poly.entity_id
_entity_poly.type
_entity_poly.pdbx_seq_one_letter_code
_entity_poly.pdbx_strand_id
1 'polypeptide(L)'
;MKTLNYLIIITLSVLTLSSCRTTFYQVYRAVPSDRSMADKDSLVYKDENCEVTYNLWSHGGNMGFGFFNKTKENIYLNLDECFFVRNDVANDYYLDREFTQT
;
A
#
# COMPACT_ATOMS: atom_id res chain seq x y z
N MET A 1 47.13 28.53 -6.94
CA MET A 1 45.76 29.02 -7.22
C MET A 1 44.94 28.03 -8.06
N LYS A 2 45.40 27.59 -9.24
CA LYS A 2 44.65 26.65 -10.10
C LYS A 2 44.33 25.30 -9.42
N THR A 3 45.29 24.71 -8.71
CA THR A 3 45.11 23.45 -7.95
C THR A 3 44.10 23.58 -6.80
N LEU A 4 44.07 24.72 -6.11
CA LEU A 4 43.08 25.00 -5.07
C LEU A 4 41.66 25.13 -5.64
N ASN A 5 41.52 25.78 -6.81
CA ASN A 5 40.24 25.89 -7.49
C ASN A 5 39.72 24.53 -7.99
N TYR A 6 40.60 23.65 -8.48
CA TYR A 6 40.21 22.28 -8.85
C TYR A 6 39.74 21.47 -7.64
N LEU A 7 40.42 21.59 -6.48
CA LEU A 7 40.01 20.94 -5.24
C LEU A 7 38.63 21.41 -4.76
N ILE A 8 38.33 22.71 -4.88
CA ILE A 8 37.02 23.27 -4.53
C ILE A 8 35.92 22.71 -5.45
N ILE A 9 36.17 22.66 -6.77
CA ILE A 9 35.20 22.14 -7.76
C ILE A 9 34.92 20.65 -7.54
N ILE A 10 35.95 19.85 -7.25
CA ILE A 10 35.79 18.42 -6.94
C ILE A 10 34.97 18.23 -5.67
N THR A 11 35.26 19.01 -4.62
CA THR A 11 34.54 18.93 -3.34
C THR A 11 33.07 19.32 -3.52
N LEU A 12 32.78 20.37 -4.30
CA LEU A 12 31.42 20.82 -4.58
C LEU A 12 30.63 19.78 -5.40
N SER A 13 31.30 19.12 -6.37
CA SER A 13 30.70 18.06 -7.18
C SER A 13 30.33 16.82 -6.37
N VAL A 14 31.15 16.44 -5.38
CA VAL A 14 30.86 15.29 -4.50
C VAL A 14 29.68 15.58 -3.57
N LEU A 15 29.54 16.82 -3.08
CA LEU A 15 28.42 17.21 -2.22
C LEU A 15 27.07 17.12 -2.95
N THR A 16 27.02 17.48 -4.24
CA THR A 16 25.77 17.44 -5.03
C THR A 16 25.30 16.03 -5.36
N LEU A 17 26.18 15.02 -5.33
CA LEU A 17 25.82 13.62 -5.60
C LEU A 17 25.17 12.91 -4.40
N SER A 18 25.23 13.50 -3.19
CA SER A 18 24.66 12.91 -1.98
C SER A 18 23.13 13.05 -1.85
N SER A 19 22.50 13.91 -2.65
CA SER A 19 21.07 14.25 -2.53
C SER A 19 20.11 13.27 -3.21
N CYS A 20 20.58 12.33 -4.03
CA CYS A 20 19.71 11.45 -4.82
C CYS A 20 19.19 10.21 -4.07
N ARG A 21 19.36 10.14 -2.74
CA ARG A 21 18.91 8.97 -1.97
C ARG A 21 17.66 9.29 -1.16
N THR A 22 16.51 8.83 -1.62
CA THR A 22 15.30 8.76 -0.81
C THR A 22 15.52 7.74 0.31
N THR A 23 15.72 8.23 1.53
CA THR A 23 15.82 7.38 2.72
C THR A 23 14.43 7.22 3.32
N PHE A 24 13.91 6.00 3.32
CA PHE A 24 12.66 5.67 3.99
C PHE A 24 12.97 5.12 5.38
N TYR A 25 12.34 5.69 6.41
CA TYR A 25 12.42 5.16 7.77
C TYR A 25 11.12 4.43 8.07
N GLN A 26 11.22 3.15 8.42
CA GLN A 26 10.06 2.42 8.92
C GLN A 26 9.77 2.89 10.36
N VAL A 27 8.81 3.79 10.51
CA VAL A 27 8.39 4.36 11.81
C VAL A 27 7.51 3.40 12.61
N TYR A 28 6.79 2.51 11.91
CA TYR A 28 5.89 1.54 12.53
C TYR A 28 5.81 0.27 11.67
N ARG A 29 5.67 -0.90 12.31
CA ARG A 29 5.37 -2.16 11.63
C ARG A 29 3.95 -2.57 12.00
N ALA A 30 3.02 -2.41 11.05
CA ALA A 30 1.70 -2.98 11.20
C ALA A 30 1.83 -4.50 11.33
N VAL A 31 1.21 -5.05 12.36
CA VAL A 31 1.05 -6.50 12.56
C VAL A 31 -0.44 -6.78 12.50
N PRO A 32 -0.86 -7.86 11.82
CA PRO A 32 -2.26 -8.25 11.83
C PRO A 32 -2.71 -8.60 13.24
N SER A 33 -4.01 -8.44 13.50
CA SER A 33 -4.65 -8.82 14.77
C SER A 33 -4.45 -10.30 15.08
N ASP A 34 -4.43 -11.15 14.05
CA ASP A 34 -3.98 -12.54 14.13
C ASP A 34 -2.85 -12.79 13.12
N ARG A 35 -1.77 -13.42 13.57
CA ARG A 35 -0.61 -13.76 12.74
C ARG A 35 -0.94 -14.81 11.68
N SER A 36 -1.96 -15.63 11.89
CA SER A 36 -2.42 -16.63 10.91
C SER A 36 -2.90 -16.00 9.59
N MET A 37 -3.17 -14.70 9.63
CA MET A 37 -3.73 -13.90 8.54
C MET A 37 -2.67 -13.28 7.64
N ALA A 38 -1.40 -13.22 8.09
CA ALA A 38 -0.31 -12.78 7.24
C ALA A 38 0.14 -13.94 6.35
N ASP A 39 -0.16 -13.88 5.06
CA ASP A 39 0.45 -14.74 4.06
C ASP A 39 1.39 -13.93 3.17
N LYS A 40 2.69 -14.03 3.48
CA LYS A 40 3.83 -13.38 2.82
C LYS A 40 3.66 -11.86 2.64
N ASP A 41 2.97 -11.48 1.58
CA ASP A 41 2.78 -10.10 1.10
C ASP A 41 1.31 -9.66 1.12
N SER A 42 0.44 -10.47 1.74
CA SER A 42 -1.00 -10.25 1.79
C SER A 42 -1.57 -10.48 3.18
N LEU A 43 -2.63 -9.73 3.47
CA LEU A 43 -3.47 -9.95 4.63
C LEU A 43 -4.70 -10.73 4.18
N VAL A 44 -4.88 -11.93 4.73
CA VAL A 44 -5.86 -12.93 4.31
C VAL A 44 -6.81 -13.24 5.46
N TYR A 45 -8.09 -12.97 5.25
CA TYR A 45 -9.19 -13.43 6.11
C TYR A 45 -9.83 -14.63 5.41
N LYS A 46 -9.97 -15.77 6.11
CA LYS A 46 -10.54 -16.98 5.54
C LYS A 46 -11.46 -17.69 6.52
N ASP A 47 -12.59 -18.14 6.00
CA ASP A 47 -13.46 -19.11 6.66
C ASP A 47 -13.77 -20.28 5.72
N GLU A 48 -14.82 -21.05 6.04
CA GLU A 48 -15.30 -22.17 5.25
C GLU A 48 -15.96 -21.77 3.92
N ASN A 49 -16.45 -20.54 3.81
CA ASN A 49 -17.26 -20.07 2.68
C ASN A 49 -16.45 -19.22 1.69
N CYS A 50 -15.52 -18.40 2.20
CA CYS A 50 -14.83 -17.41 1.39
C CYS A 50 -13.41 -17.10 1.87
N GLU A 51 -12.73 -16.29 1.08
CA GLU A 51 -11.46 -15.69 1.40
C GLU A 51 -11.44 -14.23 0.92
N VAL A 52 -11.01 -13.33 1.81
CA VAL A 52 -10.82 -11.90 1.52
C VAL A 52 -9.34 -11.59 1.65
N THR A 53 -8.75 -11.04 0.59
CA THR A 53 -7.31 -10.77 0.50
C THR A 53 -7.01 -9.30 0.28
N TYR A 54 -6.02 -8.77 0.99
CA TYR A 54 -5.52 -7.41 0.82
C TYR A 54 -4.03 -7.41 0.51
N ASN A 55 -3.60 -6.59 -0.45
CA ASN A 55 -2.19 -6.30 -0.68
C ASN A 55 -1.83 -4.92 -0.14
N LEU A 56 -1.71 -4.83 1.19
CA LEU A 56 -1.39 -3.58 1.87
C LEU A 56 0.08 -3.13 1.63
N TRP A 57 0.93 -4.03 1.12
CA TRP A 57 2.36 -3.80 0.88
C TRP A 57 2.70 -3.44 -0.57
N SER A 58 1.70 -3.30 -1.45
CA SER A 58 1.94 -2.78 -2.79
C SER A 58 2.49 -1.35 -2.74
N HIS A 59 3.10 -0.89 -3.83
CA HIS A 59 3.58 0.49 -3.92
C HIS A 59 2.44 1.50 -3.61
N GLY A 60 2.64 2.35 -2.60
CA GLY A 60 1.62 3.30 -2.12
C GLY A 60 0.52 2.70 -1.22
N GLY A 61 0.53 1.38 -1.02
CA GLY A 61 -0.53 0.62 -0.34
C GLY A 61 -1.78 0.48 -1.22
N ASN A 62 -2.37 -0.72 -1.26
CA ASN A 62 -3.64 -0.96 -1.93
C ASN A 62 -4.68 -1.39 -0.90
N MET A 63 -5.67 -0.51 -0.68
CA MET A 63 -6.78 -0.79 0.23
C MET A 63 -7.88 -1.63 -0.39
N GLY A 64 -7.86 -1.87 -1.71
CA GLY A 64 -8.79 -2.77 -2.38
C GLY A 64 -8.61 -4.22 -1.92
N PHE A 65 -9.68 -5.00 -2.03
CA PHE A 65 -9.71 -6.39 -1.63
C PHE A 65 -10.01 -7.32 -2.80
N GLY A 66 -9.43 -8.53 -2.76
CA GLY A 66 -9.87 -9.66 -3.54
C GLY A 66 -10.90 -10.47 -2.75
N PHE A 67 -11.91 -11.01 -3.44
CA PHE A 67 -12.89 -11.92 -2.85
C PHE A 67 -12.88 -13.24 -3.61
N PHE A 68 -12.69 -14.34 -2.90
CA PHE A 68 -12.73 -15.69 -3.45
C PHE A 68 -13.84 -16.51 -2.79
N ASN A 69 -14.81 -16.96 -3.59
CA ASN A 69 -15.87 -17.85 -3.16
C ASN A 69 -15.37 -19.31 -3.17
N LYS A 70 -15.36 -19.98 -2.02
CA LYS A 70 -14.93 -21.39 -1.88
C LYS A 70 -16.06 -22.38 -2.12
N THR A 71 -17.29 -21.89 -2.19
CA THR A 71 -18.49 -22.70 -2.36
C THR A 71 -18.92 -22.76 -3.82
N LYS A 72 -19.96 -23.56 -4.10
CA LYS A 72 -20.65 -23.56 -5.39
C LYS A 72 -21.89 -22.67 -5.40
N GLU A 73 -22.24 -22.13 -4.24
CA GLU A 73 -23.41 -21.28 -4.06
C GLU A 73 -23.05 -19.82 -4.34
N ASN A 74 -24.05 -19.01 -4.71
CA ASN A 74 -23.83 -17.59 -4.91
C ASN A 74 -23.59 -16.89 -3.57
N ILE A 75 -22.56 -16.05 -3.52
CA ILE A 75 -22.34 -15.11 -2.42
C ILE A 75 -22.61 -13.70 -2.93
N TYR A 76 -23.48 -12.97 -2.25
CA TYR A 76 -23.78 -11.58 -2.52
C TYR A 76 -23.01 -10.69 -1.55
N LEU A 77 -22.28 -9.72 -2.09
CA LEU A 77 -21.57 -8.70 -1.32
C LEU A 77 -22.43 -7.43 -1.31
N ASN A 78 -22.86 -6.99 -0.12
CA ASN A 78 -23.51 -5.70 0.04
C ASN A 78 -22.43 -4.60 0.04
N LEU A 79 -22.11 -4.06 -1.14
CA LEU A 79 -21.01 -3.12 -1.30
C LEU A 79 -21.26 -1.77 -0.59
N ASP A 80 -22.52 -1.40 -0.36
CA ASP A 80 -22.90 -0.19 0.37
C ASP A 80 -22.52 -0.26 1.87
N GLU A 81 -22.30 -1.48 2.40
CA GLU A 81 -21.85 -1.71 3.78
C GLU A 81 -20.36 -2.09 3.84
N CYS A 82 -19.63 -1.96 2.73
CA CYS A 82 -18.22 -2.26 2.65
C CYS A 82 -17.39 -0.96 2.69
N PHE A 83 -16.66 -0.73 3.78
CA PHE A 83 -15.78 0.42 3.95
C PHE A 83 -14.47 0.04 4.68
N PHE A 84 -13.46 0.91 4.59
CA PHE A 84 -12.26 0.82 5.41
C PHE A 84 -12.05 2.09 6.23
N VAL A 85 -11.42 1.94 7.40
CA VAL A 85 -11.10 3.08 8.28
C VAL A 85 -9.65 3.47 8.09
N ARG A 86 -9.40 4.74 7.75
CA ARG A 86 -8.07 5.34 7.67
C ARG A 86 -8.04 6.60 8.52
N ASN A 87 -7.26 6.58 9.60
CA ASN A 87 -7.15 7.69 10.55
C ASN A 87 -8.53 8.14 11.06
N ASP A 88 -9.32 7.18 11.56
CA ASP A 88 -10.67 7.39 12.11
C ASP A 88 -11.73 7.87 11.09
N VAL A 89 -11.40 7.90 9.80
CA VAL A 89 -12.34 8.22 8.72
C VAL A 89 -12.71 6.95 7.96
N ALA A 90 -14.01 6.65 7.86
CA ALA A 90 -14.55 5.60 7.01
C ALA A 90 -14.51 6.03 5.53
N ASN A 91 -14.06 5.12 4.67
CA ASN A 91 -13.98 5.32 3.23
C ASN A 91 -14.68 4.13 2.55
N ASP A 92 -15.73 4.42 1.80
CA ASP A 92 -16.54 3.39 1.14
C ASP A 92 -15.78 2.78 -0.05
N TYR A 93 -15.92 1.47 -0.22
CA TYR A 93 -15.33 0.77 -1.37
C TYR A 93 -16.09 1.05 -2.66
N TYR A 94 -17.42 1.14 -2.55
CA TYR A 94 -18.30 1.49 -3.65
C TYR A 94 -18.64 2.97 -3.59
N LEU A 95 -18.46 3.67 -4.70
CA LEU A 95 -18.65 5.12 -4.80
C LEU A 95 -19.62 5.51 -5.93
N ASP A 96 -20.29 4.53 -6.55
CA ASP A 96 -21.25 4.73 -7.64
C ASP A 96 -20.77 5.72 -8.73
N ARG A 97 -19.50 5.57 -9.15
CA ARG A 97 -18.83 6.53 -10.03
C ARG A 97 -19.16 6.28 -11.50
N GLU A 98 -19.71 7.28 -12.17
CA GLU A 98 -19.81 7.33 -13.63
C GLU A 98 -18.63 8.11 -14.24
N PHE A 99 -18.00 7.55 -15.26
CA PHE A 99 -16.92 8.22 -16.00
C PHE A 99 -17.40 8.57 -17.40
N THR A 100 -17.50 9.87 -17.70
CA THR A 100 -17.79 10.35 -19.04
C THR A 100 -16.47 10.63 -19.78
N GLN A 101 -16.29 10.04 -20.95
CA GLN A 101 -15.18 10.42 -21.83
C GLN A 101 -15.54 11.73 -22.54
N THR A 102 -14.72 12.76 -22.37
CA THR A 102 -14.83 14.03 -23.12
C THR A 102 -13.89 13.98 -24.31
#